data_AF-A0A5B0TX91-F1
#
_entry.id   AF-A0A5B0TX91-F1
#
_cell.length_a   1.000
_cell.length_b   1.000
_cell.length_c   1.000
_cell.angle_alpha   90.00
_cell.angle_beta   90.00
_cell.angle_gamma   90.00
#
_symmetry.space_group_name_H-M   'P 1'
#
loop_
_entity.id
_entity.type
_entity.pdbx_description
1 polymer ?
#
loop_
_entity_poly.entity_id
_entity_poly.type
_entity_poly.pdbx_seq_one_letter_code
_entity_poly.pdbx_strand_id
1 'polypeptide(L)'
;MGVNAGAGMKSITLKKLFLLHSWVGIITAALLFIVAFSGALAVLSRPELKIWANPELQSSQHVASAQINRLVNEYHKKVPSEFGENIHVFLPSGHNFHLLTLVFESHHGDENYDQEVARVFQFHPDTLALENTYYGPSKEFYANKKTDAPSYIGEFHADLHLGRPIGLILTGFLGLTLLVSSVTGLFIHRKLIKELFTFRRDKGLDIAVSDAHKVIGIWGSVFNIVIGFTGAFLGLATVILLPAAAFVSFGGDQDKLIETFTAIPEPVVSHIKQPTKIDTILENAHSRYPEAVIRDVTIMAHNDANAQVYLRLLGGEAVASQLLHYQGNGEFVQSMSSFGDISGVSIQVIELMFPLHFGNFAGVFVKLLWVLLGLSTALLPISGMMMWLAKRTRGSSPSLSMQAYARWNRFIIGSCGGLVLASFVLFPVQVVLNYSVVGVAQNSFFGPVFFYTWLAWLLLSVLPIDYKNYFKLTLLLCGASLALVLPLNIIFGVSNVINFNSSLVAVVDTSFMVVGIVCMFVALKIKNTQKLQIEVQPA
;
A
#
# COMPACT_ATOMS: atom_id res chain seq x y z
N MET A 1 -46.27 -7.64 36.81
CA MET A 1 -44.93 -8.23 36.61
C MET A 1 -44.00 -7.11 36.16
N GLY A 2 -43.11 -6.66 37.05
CA GLY A 2 -42.18 -5.58 36.74
C GLY A 2 -41.01 -6.09 35.90
N VAL A 3 -40.71 -5.40 34.80
CA VAL A 3 -39.46 -5.58 34.07
C VAL A 3 -38.58 -4.37 34.41
N ASN A 4 -37.48 -4.68 35.09
CA ASN A 4 -36.41 -3.76 35.47
C ASN A 4 -35.89 -3.01 34.24
N ALA A 5 -36.19 -1.72 34.16
CA ALA A 5 -35.43 -0.77 33.37
C ALA A 5 -34.14 -0.43 34.13
N GLY A 6 -33.00 -0.47 33.44
CA GLY A 6 -31.78 0.18 33.91
C GLY A 6 -30.62 -0.75 34.28
N ALA A 7 -30.16 -1.57 33.33
CA ALA A 7 -28.76 -1.97 33.33
C ALA A 7 -27.90 -0.73 32.99
N GLY A 8 -27.63 0.11 33.99
CA GLY A 8 -26.73 1.25 33.86
C GLY A 8 -25.35 0.75 33.47
N MET A 9 -24.87 1.10 32.27
CA MET A 9 -23.48 0.91 31.88
C MET A 9 -22.58 1.61 32.91
N LYS A 10 -21.87 0.85 33.74
CA LYS A 10 -20.86 1.39 34.64
C LYS A 10 -19.80 2.11 33.80
N SER A 11 -19.66 3.43 33.96
CA SER A 11 -18.68 4.21 33.21
C SER A 11 -17.27 3.63 33.41
N ILE A 12 -16.53 3.43 32.31
CA ILE A 12 -15.17 2.90 32.35
C ILE A 12 -14.27 3.91 33.07
N THR A 13 -13.52 3.48 34.08
CA THR A 13 -12.60 4.37 34.81
C THR A 13 -11.38 4.72 33.95
N LEU A 14 -10.82 5.93 34.13
CA LEU A 14 -9.61 6.40 33.43
C LEU A 14 -8.43 5.41 33.58
N LYS A 15 -8.33 4.77 34.75
CA LYS A 15 -7.32 3.73 35.03
C LYS A 15 -7.49 2.51 34.11
N LYS A 16 -8.72 2.07 33.85
CA LYS A 16 -9.01 0.96 32.93
C LYS A 16 -8.72 1.34 31.48
N LEU A 17 -9.08 2.56 31.06
CA LEU A 17 -8.74 3.06 29.71
C LEU A 17 -7.22 3.13 29.50
N PHE A 18 -6.48 3.66 30.47
CA PHE A 18 -5.02 3.68 30.42
C PHE A 18 -4.42 2.28 30.34
N LEU A 19 -4.97 1.33 31.10
CA LEU A 19 -4.50 -0.05 31.10
C LEU A 19 -4.79 -0.72 29.74
N LEU A 20 -5.97 -0.51 29.17
CA LEU A 20 -6.34 -0.97 27.83
C LEU A 20 -5.38 -0.40 26.78
N HIS A 21 -5.24 0.93 26.73
CA HIS A 21 -4.34 1.62 25.79
C HIS A 21 -2.90 1.11 25.91
N SER A 22 -2.37 1.00 27.14
CA SER A 22 -1.00 0.56 27.37
C SER A 22 -0.79 -0.91 26.98
N TRP A 23 -1.73 -1.82 27.23
CA TRP A 23 -1.55 -3.23 26.90
C TRP A 23 -1.77 -3.51 25.41
N VAL A 24 -2.83 -2.94 24.82
CA VAL A 24 -3.08 -3.05 23.38
C VAL A 24 -1.88 -2.50 22.61
N GLY A 25 -1.42 -1.31 22.98
CA GLY A 25 -0.27 -0.66 22.38
C GLY A 25 1.01 -1.50 22.49
N ILE A 26 1.33 -2.04 23.67
CA ILE A 26 2.58 -2.79 23.88
C ILE A 26 2.56 -4.17 23.22
N ILE A 27 1.44 -4.90 23.30
CA ILE A 27 1.31 -6.23 22.69
C ILE A 27 1.46 -6.14 21.16
N THR A 28 0.89 -5.09 20.56
CA THR A 28 0.90 -4.92 19.11
C THR A 28 2.00 -3.98 18.61
N ALA A 29 2.84 -3.42 19.49
CA ALA A 29 3.72 -2.30 19.14
C ALA A 29 4.64 -2.58 17.95
N ALA A 30 5.32 -3.72 17.96
CA ALA A 30 6.24 -4.09 16.88
C ALA A 30 5.50 -4.28 15.55
N LEU A 31 4.34 -4.95 15.57
CA LEU A 31 3.53 -5.19 14.37
C LEU A 31 2.88 -3.90 13.86
N LEU A 32 2.39 -3.03 14.75
CA LEU A 32 1.89 -1.71 14.38
C LEU A 32 2.99 -0.83 13.78
N PHE A 33 4.21 -0.89 14.31
CA PHE A 33 5.35 -0.23 13.66
C PHE A 33 5.57 -0.79 12.26
N ILE A 34 5.59 -2.12 12.11
CA ILE A 34 5.82 -2.80 10.84
C ILE A 34 4.81 -2.33 9.78
N VAL A 35 3.52 -2.41 10.11
CA VAL A 35 2.43 -2.02 9.20
C VAL A 35 2.41 -0.51 8.94
N ALA A 36 2.60 0.33 9.95
CA ALA A 36 2.59 1.78 9.77
C ALA A 36 3.79 2.27 8.94
N PHE A 37 4.99 1.71 9.17
CA PHE A 37 6.18 2.06 8.40
C PHE A 37 6.08 1.59 6.94
N SER A 38 5.71 0.33 6.71
CA SER A 38 5.53 -0.18 5.35
C SER A 38 4.40 0.55 4.61
N GLY A 39 3.32 0.90 5.31
CA GLY A 39 2.21 1.69 4.77
C GLY A 39 2.62 3.10 4.38
N ALA A 40 3.44 3.77 5.20
CA ALA A 40 3.96 5.09 4.87
C ALA A 40 4.81 5.07 3.58
N LEU A 41 5.58 4.01 3.34
CA LEU A 41 6.29 3.84 2.06
C LEU A 41 5.31 3.50 0.91
N ALA A 42 4.31 2.68 1.19
CA ALA A 42 3.32 2.22 0.21
C ALA A 42 2.49 3.35 -0.42
N VAL A 43 2.32 4.48 0.28
CA VAL A 43 1.66 5.69 -0.24
C VAL A 43 2.32 6.19 -1.54
N LEU A 44 3.64 6.05 -1.66
CA LEU A 44 4.40 6.45 -2.86
C LEU A 44 4.61 5.30 -3.85
N SER A 45 4.14 4.08 -3.54
CA SER A 45 4.35 2.92 -4.42
C SER A 45 3.67 3.07 -5.76
N ARG A 46 2.57 3.85 -5.88
CA ARG A 46 1.84 4.00 -7.15
C ARG A 46 1.38 5.45 -7.40
N PRO A 47 1.73 6.07 -8.55
CA PRO A 47 2.66 5.59 -9.57
C PRO A 47 4.13 6.01 -9.31
N GLU A 48 4.43 6.84 -8.30
CA GLU A 48 5.71 7.56 -8.21
C GLU A 48 6.94 6.64 -8.15
N LEU A 49 7.03 5.80 -7.11
CA LEU A 49 8.14 4.86 -6.98
C LEU A 49 8.05 3.74 -8.02
N LYS A 50 6.87 3.41 -8.54
CA LYS A 50 6.72 2.42 -9.61
C LYS A 50 7.31 2.89 -10.93
N ILE A 51 7.09 4.16 -11.30
CA ILE A 51 7.73 4.78 -12.47
C ILE A 51 9.24 4.86 -12.26
N TRP A 52 9.70 5.20 -11.05
CA TRP A 52 11.14 5.17 -10.72
C TRP A 52 11.73 3.76 -10.87
N ALA A 53 11.06 2.74 -10.34
CA ALA A 53 11.55 1.37 -10.31
C ALA A 53 11.60 0.70 -11.68
N ASN A 54 10.76 1.13 -12.64
CA ASN A 54 10.59 0.51 -13.94
C ASN A 54 10.92 1.51 -15.06
N PRO A 55 12.12 1.45 -15.67
CA PRO A 55 12.53 2.35 -16.74
C PRO A 55 11.55 2.43 -17.91
N GLU A 56 10.89 1.31 -18.23
CA GLU A 56 9.87 1.21 -19.29
C GLU A 56 8.61 2.07 -19.04
N LEU A 57 8.41 2.57 -17.81
CA LEU A 57 7.30 3.45 -17.43
C LEU A 57 7.66 4.94 -17.40
N GLN A 58 8.92 5.31 -17.68
CA GLN A 58 9.40 6.69 -17.52
C GLN A 58 9.03 7.62 -18.68
N SER A 59 8.62 7.06 -19.82
CA SER A 59 8.05 7.78 -20.97
C SER A 59 6.52 7.81 -20.90
N SER A 60 5.91 8.97 -21.13
CA SER A 60 4.45 9.07 -21.28
C SER A 60 4.01 8.29 -22.53
N GLN A 61 3.15 7.30 -22.32
CA GLN A 61 2.69 6.40 -23.38
C GLN A 61 1.21 6.65 -23.63
N HIS A 62 0.91 7.33 -24.73
CA HIS A 62 -0.45 7.54 -25.20
C HIS A 62 -0.68 6.70 -26.46
N VAL A 63 -1.61 5.75 -26.36
CA VAL A 63 -2.06 4.98 -27.52
C VAL A 63 -3.35 5.61 -28.04
N ALA A 64 -3.38 5.94 -29.33
CA ALA A 64 -4.56 6.58 -29.92
C ALA A 64 -5.77 5.62 -29.88
N SER A 65 -6.96 6.16 -29.57
CA SER A 65 -8.22 5.41 -29.48
C SER A 65 -8.49 4.54 -30.73
N ALA A 66 -8.21 5.08 -31.91
CA ALA A 66 -8.36 4.36 -33.18
C ALA A 66 -7.40 3.16 -33.31
N GLN A 67 -6.20 3.22 -32.73
CA GLN A 67 -5.25 2.10 -32.73
C GLN A 67 -5.71 0.99 -31.78
N ILE A 68 -6.23 1.35 -30.60
CA ILE A 68 -6.83 0.40 -29.65
C ILE A 68 -8.00 -0.33 -30.32
N ASN A 69 -8.93 0.43 -30.91
CA ASN A 69 -10.08 -0.12 -31.63
C ASN A 69 -9.64 -1.10 -32.74
N ARG A 70 -8.62 -0.74 -33.52
CA ARG A 70 -8.05 -1.60 -34.56
C ARG A 70 -7.50 -2.91 -33.99
N LEU A 71 -6.65 -2.83 -32.96
CA LEU A 71 -6.00 -4.00 -32.37
C LEU A 71 -7.02 -4.95 -31.72
N VAL A 72 -8.00 -4.43 -30.99
CA VAL A 72 -9.08 -5.24 -30.42
C VAL A 72 -9.81 -6.00 -31.52
N ASN A 73 -10.23 -5.31 -32.59
CA ASN A 73 -10.94 -5.95 -33.70
C ASN A 73 -10.08 -6.93 -34.52
N GLU A 74 -8.78 -6.68 -34.66
CA GLU A 74 -7.86 -7.57 -35.36
C GLU A 74 -7.64 -8.87 -34.56
N TYR A 75 -7.36 -8.74 -33.27
CA TYR A 75 -7.02 -9.89 -32.42
C TYR A 75 -8.25 -10.66 -31.95
N HIS A 76 -9.41 -10.02 -31.87
CA HIS A 76 -10.68 -10.71 -31.68
C HIS A 76 -10.95 -11.77 -32.77
N LYS A 77 -10.50 -11.53 -34.02
CA LYS A 77 -10.62 -12.52 -35.11
C LYS A 77 -9.65 -13.69 -34.99
N LYS A 78 -8.61 -13.57 -34.15
CA LYS A 78 -7.57 -14.58 -33.95
C LYS A 78 -7.87 -15.49 -32.76
N VAL A 79 -8.88 -15.17 -31.96
CA VAL A 79 -9.32 -15.98 -30.83
C VAL A 79 -10.64 -16.69 -31.17
N PRO A 80 -10.90 -17.88 -30.58
CA PRO A 80 -12.20 -18.53 -30.70
C PRO A 80 -13.36 -17.67 -30.18
N SER A 81 -14.59 -17.97 -30.58
CA SER A 81 -15.78 -17.16 -30.30
C SER A 81 -16.09 -17.01 -28.80
N GLU A 82 -15.79 -18.03 -28.01
CA GLU A 82 -15.98 -18.07 -26.55
C GLU A 82 -15.13 -17.02 -25.81
N PHE A 83 -14.05 -16.54 -26.42
CA PHE A 83 -13.20 -15.46 -25.90
C PHE A 83 -13.72 -14.06 -26.27
N GLY A 84 -14.87 -13.98 -26.95
CA GLY A 84 -15.50 -12.72 -27.38
C GLY A 84 -16.43 -12.10 -26.34
N GLU A 85 -16.76 -12.85 -25.28
CA GLU A 85 -17.74 -12.44 -24.27
C GLU A 85 -17.18 -11.36 -23.35
N ASN A 86 -15.92 -11.49 -22.92
CA ASN A 86 -15.24 -10.53 -22.06
C ASN A 86 -13.83 -10.22 -22.56
N ILE A 87 -13.62 -8.95 -22.91
CA ILE A 87 -12.33 -8.41 -23.35
C ILE A 87 -11.90 -7.33 -22.37
N HIS A 88 -10.76 -7.51 -21.72
CA HIS A 88 -10.12 -6.47 -20.92
C HIS A 88 -8.98 -5.81 -21.69
N VAL A 89 -9.03 -4.48 -21.77
CA VAL A 89 -7.97 -3.65 -22.33
C VAL A 89 -7.32 -2.89 -21.18
N PHE A 90 -6.09 -3.25 -20.84
CA PHE A 90 -5.30 -2.52 -19.85
C PHE A 90 -4.40 -1.50 -20.55
N LEU A 91 -4.54 -0.24 -20.14
CA LEU A 91 -3.78 0.86 -20.72
C LEU A 91 -2.40 1.00 -20.05
N PRO A 92 -1.37 1.40 -20.81
CA PRO A 92 0.02 1.58 -20.36
C PRO A 92 0.17 2.85 -19.47
N SER A 93 -0.57 2.89 -18.36
CA SER A 93 -0.75 4.07 -17.50
C SER A 93 0.16 4.07 -16.26
N GLY A 94 1.08 3.11 -16.16
CA GLY A 94 1.97 2.95 -15.00
C GLY A 94 1.29 2.46 -13.71
N HIS A 95 -0.02 2.23 -13.73
CA HIS A 95 -0.77 1.78 -12.55
C HIS A 95 -0.72 0.28 -12.31
N ASN A 96 -0.46 -0.53 -13.34
CA ASN A 96 -0.27 -2.00 -13.25
C ASN A 96 0.40 -2.60 -14.51
N PHE A 97 0.20 -1.99 -15.68
CA PHE A 97 0.73 -2.46 -16.96
C PHE A 97 1.57 -1.37 -17.63
N HIS A 98 2.68 -1.78 -18.25
CA HIS A 98 3.54 -0.93 -19.09
C HIS A 98 3.28 -1.16 -20.59
N LEU A 99 2.73 -2.32 -20.94
CA LEU A 99 2.29 -2.64 -22.30
C LEU A 99 0.79 -2.41 -22.43
N LEU A 100 0.37 -2.02 -23.63
CA LEU A 100 -1.03 -2.14 -23.99
C LEU A 100 -1.37 -3.63 -24.00
N THR A 101 -2.24 -4.05 -23.09
CA THR A 101 -2.54 -5.48 -22.90
C THR A 101 -3.99 -5.75 -23.23
N LEU A 102 -4.23 -6.61 -24.22
CA LEU A 102 -5.55 -7.13 -24.57
C LEU A 102 -5.68 -8.52 -23.97
N VAL A 103 -6.63 -8.70 -23.06
CA VAL A 103 -6.96 -9.98 -22.44
C VAL A 103 -8.32 -10.39 -22.96
N PHE A 104 -8.38 -11.48 -23.71
CA PHE A 104 -9.62 -12.11 -24.10
C PHE A 104 -9.85 -13.28 -23.15
N GLU A 105 -10.94 -13.27 -22.41
CA GLU A 105 -11.25 -14.25 -21.37
C GLU A 105 -12.49 -15.07 -21.75
N SER A 106 -12.40 -16.38 -21.53
CA SER A 106 -13.54 -17.30 -21.55
C SER A 106 -13.84 -17.75 -20.13
N HIS A 107 -15.06 -17.52 -19.64
CA HIS A 107 -15.47 -17.90 -18.28
C HIS A 107 -15.71 -19.39 -18.12
N HIS A 108 -16.13 -20.04 -19.21
CA HIS A 108 -16.45 -21.46 -19.21
C HIS A 108 -15.27 -22.33 -19.65
N GLY A 109 -14.10 -21.72 -19.84
CA GLY A 109 -12.92 -22.38 -20.35
C GLY A 109 -12.98 -22.64 -21.85
N ASP A 110 -12.26 -23.63 -22.32
CA ASP A 110 -12.23 -24.05 -23.72
C ASP A 110 -12.00 -25.57 -23.84
N GLU A 111 -11.69 -26.05 -25.04
CA GLU A 111 -11.41 -27.48 -25.26
C GLU A 111 -10.27 -28.04 -24.41
N ASN A 112 -9.35 -27.19 -23.92
CA ASN A 112 -8.16 -27.60 -23.18
C ASN A 112 -8.26 -27.37 -21.67
N TYR A 113 -9.19 -26.52 -21.21
CA TYR A 113 -9.33 -26.16 -19.81
C TYR A 113 -10.80 -26.07 -19.41
N ASP A 114 -11.12 -26.64 -18.24
CA ASP A 114 -12.44 -26.63 -17.60
C ASP A 114 -12.66 -25.43 -16.65
N GLN A 115 -11.74 -24.46 -16.68
CA GLN A 115 -11.72 -23.27 -15.83
C GLN A 115 -11.50 -22.02 -16.69
N GLU A 116 -11.62 -20.83 -16.10
CA GLU A 116 -11.42 -19.56 -16.82
C GLU A 116 -10.04 -19.50 -17.51
N VAL A 117 -10.03 -19.25 -18.82
CA VAL A 117 -8.83 -19.16 -19.65
C VAL A 117 -8.71 -17.77 -20.26
N ALA A 118 -7.48 -17.28 -20.34
CA ALA A 118 -7.13 -16.04 -20.99
C ALA A 118 -6.25 -16.27 -22.22
N ARG A 119 -6.58 -15.61 -23.33
CA ARG A 119 -5.67 -15.34 -24.44
C ARG A 119 -5.25 -13.88 -24.38
N VAL A 120 -3.98 -13.65 -24.10
CA VAL A 120 -3.44 -12.30 -23.92
C VAL A 120 -2.48 -11.93 -25.03
N PHE A 121 -2.59 -10.70 -25.49
CA PHE A 121 -1.67 -10.06 -26.44
C PHE A 121 -1.19 -8.75 -25.84
N GLN A 122 0.12 -8.57 -25.72
CA GLN A 122 0.74 -7.37 -25.16
C GLN A 122 1.55 -6.65 -26.23
N PHE A 123 1.31 -5.36 -26.37
CA PHE A 123 1.89 -4.53 -27.41
C PHE A 123 2.75 -3.43 -26.81
N HIS A 124 3.87 -3.15 -27.46
CA HIS A 124 4.64 -1.95 -27.18
C HIS A 124 3.75 -0.73 -27.48
N PRO A 125 3.60 0.22 -26.55
CA PRO A 125 2.64 1.31 -26.68
C PRO A 125 2.92 2.26 -27.84
N ASP A 126 4.18 2.56 -28.13
CA ASP A 126 4.53 3.49 -29.22
C ASP A 126 4.57 2.84 -30.61
N THR A 127 5.23 1.68 -30.73
CA THR A 127 5.40 0.99 -32.02
C THR A 127 4.23 0.08 -32.37
N LEU A 128 3.41 -0.28 -31.38
CA LEU A 128 2.35 -1.30 -31.48
C LEU A 128 2.85 -2.68 -31.92
N ALA A 129 4.15 -2.93 -31.77
CA ALA A 129 4.72 -4.25 -32.00
C ALA A 129 4.19 -5.22 -30.92
N LEU A 130 3.77 -6.42 -31.34
CA LEU A 130 3.42 -7.49 -30.41
C LEU A 130 4.70 -7.97 -29.72
N GLU A 131 4.74 -7.86 -28.39
CA GLU A 131 5.92 -8.26 -27.61
C GLU A 131 5.71 -9.61 -26.92
N ASN A 132 4.55 -9.80 -26.29
CA ASN A 132 4.26 -11.00 -25.51
C ASN A 132 2.87 -11.54 -25.83
N THR A 133 2.74 -12.86 -25.70
CA THR A 133 1.47 -13.57 -25.75
C THR A 133 1.37 -14.54 -24.60
N TYR A 134 0.15 -14.74 -24.09
CA TYR A 134 -0.13 -15.76 -23.08
C TYR A 134 -1.39 -16.53 -23.46
N TYR A 135 -1.39 -17.83 -23.19
CA TYR A 135 -2.55 -18.69 -23.28
C TYR A 135 -2.51 -19.67 -22.12
N GLY A 136 -3.59 -19.72 -21.34
CA GLY A 136 -3.70 -20.57 -20.17
C GLY A 136 -4.68 -20.00 -19.15
N PRO A 137 -4.69 -20.55 -17.92
CA PRO A 137 -5.61 -20.14 -16.88
C PRO A 137 -5.51 -18.63 -16.58
N SER A 138 -6.64 -17.92 -16.51
CA SER A 138 -6.64 -16.46 -16.32
C SER A 138 -5.94 -16.05 -15.02
N LYS A 139 -6.16 -16.80 -13.94
CA LYS A 139 -5.54 -16.55 -12.62
C LYS A 139 -4.01 -16.58 -12.66
N GLU A 140 -3.43 -17.47 -13.46
CA GLU A 140 -1.97 -17.58 -13.59
C GLU A 140 -1.37 -16.38 -14.31
N PHE A 141 -2.05 -15.83 -15.33
CA PHE A 141 -1.61 -14.60 -15.98
C PHE A 141 -1.53 -13.43 -14.99
N TYR A 142 -2.55 -13.29 -14.14
CA TYR A 142 -2.57 -12.21 -13.14
C TYR A 142 -1.54 -12.40 -12.03
N ALA A 143 -1.25 -13.65 -11.64
CA ALA A 143 -0.27 -13.99 -10.61
C ALA A 143 1.18 -13.81 -11.08
N ASN A 144 1.47 -14.05 -12.37
CA ASN A 144 2.83 -14.06 -12.92
C ASN A 144 3.29 -12.70 -13.48
N LYS A 145 2.74 -11.58 -12.97
CA LYS A 145 3.17 -10.24 -13.39
C LYS A 145 4.53 -9.89 -12.78
N LYS A 146 5.37 -9.17 -13.54
CA LYS A 146 6.60 -8.56 -13.01
C LYS A 146 6.22 -7.65 -11.84
N THR A 147 6.86 -7.85 -10.69
CA THR A 147 6.77 -6.98 -9.53
C THR A 147 8.02 -6.11 -9.42
N ASP A 148 7.96 -5.15 -8.51
CA ASP A 148 9.02 -4.18 -8.24
C ASP A 148 9.13 -3.95 -6.73
N ALA A 149 10.26 -3.42 -6.26
CA ALA A 149 10.49 -3.17 -4.83
C ALA A 149 9.36 -2.36 -4.15
N PRO A 150 8.83 -1.26 -4.75
CA PRO A 150 7.70 -0.53 -4.17
C PRO A 150 6.41 -1.35 -4.09
N SER A 151 6.08 -2.13 -5.12
CA SER A 151 4.90 -3.01 -5.14
C SER A 151 5.04 -4.11 -4.09
N TYR A 152 6.22 -4.72 -3.97
CA TYR A 152 6.54 -5.72 -2.95
C TYR A 152 6.36 -5.16 -1.53
N ILE A 153 6.80 -3.92 -1.26
CA ILE A 153 6.58 -3.27 0.05
C ILE A 153 5.08 -3.00 0.30
N GLY A 154 4.34 -2.60 -0.73
CA GLY A 154 2.90 -2.38 -0.64
C GLY A 154 2.10 -3.66 -0.40
N GLU A 155 2.49 -4.76 -1.03
CA GLU A 155 1.93 -6.10 -0.79
C GLU A 155 2.25 -6.57 0.63
N PHE A 156 3.49 -6.38 1.08
CA PHE A 156 3.88 -6.68 2.46
C PHE A 156 3.11 -5.83 3.48
N HIS A 157 2.80 -4.56 3.18
CA HIS A 157 1.90 -3.76 4.02
C HIS A 157 0.50 -4.36 4.08
N ALA A 158 -0.04 -4.80 2.95
CA ALA A 158 -1.41 -5.30 2.86
C ALA A 158 -1.60 -6.64 3.59
N ASP A 159 -0.70 -7.61 3.41
CA ASP A 159 -0.88 -8.97 3.94
C ASP A 159 0.34 -9.57 4.66
N LEU A 160 1.38 -8.76 4.93
CA LEU A 160 2.62 -9.20 5.58
C LEU A 160 3.35 -10.33 4.84
N HIS A 161 2.99 -10.59 3.57
CA HIS A 161 3.37 -11.76 2.79
C HIS A 161 3.07 -13.10 3.49
N LEU A 162 2.02 -13.14 4.31
CA LEU A 162 1.49 -14.37 4.90
C LEU A 162 0.44 -15.05 4.02
N GLY A 163 0.15 -14.49 2.85
CA GLY A 163 -0.87 -14.95 1.93
C GLY A 163 -2.28 -14.57 2.35
N ARG A 164 -3.22 -14.69 1.41
CA ARG A 164 -4.64 -14.37 1.63
C ARG A 164 -5.44 -15.63 1.99
N PRO A 165 -6.45 -15.53 2.87
CA PRO A 165 -6.92 -14.31 3.52
C PRO A 165 -6.17 -13.96 4.82
N ILE A 166 -5.33 -14.86 5.35
CA ILE A 166 -4.77 -14.77 6.71
C ILE A 166 -4.00 -13.47 6.97
N GLY A 167 -3.08 -13.11 6.07
CA GLY A 167 -2.29 -11.90 6.19
C GLY A 167 -3.13 -10.63 6.19
N LEU A 168 -4.12 -10.57 5.29
CA LEU A 168 -5.04 -9.44 5.17
C LEU A 168 -5.91 -9.27 6.43
N ILE A 169 -6.39 -10.37 7.00
CA ILE A 169 -7.13 -10.38 8.27
C ILE A 169 -6.23 -9.85 9.41
N LEU A 170 -4.98 -10.32 9.50
CA LEU A 170 -4.05 -9.91 10.53
C LEU A 170 -3.78 -8.40 10.46
N THR A 171 -3.49 -7.87 9.27
CA THR A 171 -3.33 -6.43 9.05
C THR A 171 -4.60 -5.65 9.40
N GLY A 172 -5.78 -6.17 9.03
CA GLY A 172 -7.07 -5.58 9.40
C GLY A 172 -7.28 -5.47 10.92
N PHE A 173 -6.93 -6.52 11.66
CA PHE A 173 -6.95 -6.48 13.13
C PHE A 173 -5.96 -5.46 13.71
N LEU A 174 -4.78 -5.29 13.10
CA LEU A 174 -3.84 -4.24 13.50
C LEU A 174 -4.40 -2.84 13.23
N GLY A 175 -5.15 -2.65 12.13
CA GLY A 175 -5.92 -1.43 11.89
C GLY A 175 -6.93 -1.16 13.02
N LEU A 176 -7.64 -2.19 13.48
CA LEU A 176 -8.58 -2.08 14.60
C LEU A 176 -7.88 -1.75 15.92
N THR A 177 -6.71 -2.34 16.20
CA THR A 177 -5.96 -2.00 17.43
C THR A 177 -5.40 -0.58 17.38
N LEU A 178 -5.00 -0.08 16.21
CA LEU A 178 -4.63 1.32 16.02
C LEU A 178 -5.82 2.25 16.28
N LEU A 179 -7.00 1.91 15.75
CA LEU A 179 -8.23 2.68 15.98
C LEU A 179 -8.58 2.74 17.48
N VAL A 180 -8.62 1.58 18.15
CA VAL A 180 -8.87 1.50 19.60
C VAL A 180 -7.82 2.28 20.39
N SER A 181 -6.54 2.16 20.03
CA SER A 181 -5.44 2.89 20.68
C SER A 181 -5.58 4.41 20.51
N SER A 182 -5.98 4.87 19.32
CA SER A 182 -6.15 6.29 19.01
C SER A 182 -7.34 6.89 19.76
N VAL A 183 -8.48 6.20 19.76
CA VAL A 183 -9.68 6.64 20.48
C VAL A 183 -9.42 6.66 21.99
N THR A 184 -8.86 5.57 22.55
CA THR A 184 -8.55 5.51 23.99
C THR A 184 -7.49 6.55 24.39
N GLY A 185 -6.50 6.81 23.54
CA GLY A 185 -5.48 7.85 23.75
C GLY A 185 -6.10 9.24 23.93
N LEU A 186 -7.01 9.65 23.03
CA LEU A 186 -7.71 10.92 23.13
C LEU A 186 -8.50 11.06 24.44
N PHE A 187 -9.17 10.00 24.89
CA PHE A 187 -9.92 10.02 26.14
C PHE A 187 -9.03 10.06 27.40
N ILE A 188 -7.80 9.53 27.33
CA ILE A 188 -6.84 9.56 28.45
C ILE A 188 -6.32 10.98 28.66
N HIS A 189 -6.05 11.72 27.58
CA HIS A 189 -5.47 13.05 27.61
C HIS A 189 -6.51 14.14 27.93
N ARG A 190 -6.76 14.42 29.22
CA ARG A 190 -7.74 15.44 29.65
C ARG A 190 -7.33 16.90 29.41
N LYS A 191 -6.04 17.16 29.14
CA LYS A 191 -5.49 18.51 28.92
C LYS A 191 -4.99 18.68 27.49
N LEU A 192 -5.78 18.20 26.50
CA LEU A 192 -5.42 18.18 25.08
C LEU A 192 -4.75 19.47 24.61
N ILE A 193 -5.38 20.62 24.85
CA ILE A 193 -4.88 21.94 24.41
C ILE A 193 -3.49 22.24 25.00
N LYS A 194 -3.26 21.97 26.29
CA LYS A 194 -1.96 22.23 26.91
C LYS A 194 -0.90 21.26 26.41
N GLU A 195 -1.24 19.98 26.29
CA GLU A 195 -0.32 18.94 25.87
C GLU A 195 0.03 19.04 24.37
N LEU A 196 -0.83 19.63 23.55
CA LEU A 196 -0.59 19.92 22.12
C LEU A 196 0.63 20.82 21.87
N PHE A 197 0.93 21.73 22.80
CA PHE A 197 2.00 22.73 22.65
C PHE A 197 3.14 22.57 23.67
N THR A 198 3.13 21.50 24.48
CA THR A 198 4.19 21.26 25.46
C THR A 198 5.24 20.32 24.89
N PHE A 199 6.39 20.85 24.48
CA PHE A 199 7.53 20.02 24.06
C PHE A 199 8.84 20.44 24.73
N ARG A 200 9.24 19.72 25.79
CA ARG A 200 10.40 20.07 26.61
C ARG A 200 11.68 19.38 26.12
N ARG A 201 12.28 19.94 25.06
CA ARG A 201 13.53 19.43 24.44
C ARG A 201 14.74 19.45 25.38
N ASP A 202 14.80 20.41 26.30
CA ASP A 202 15.96 20.61 27.20
C ASP A 202 15.93 19.69 28.44
N LYS A 203 14.98 18.74 28.48
CA LYS A 203 14.86 17.74 29.57
C LYS A 203 15.41 16.39 29.11
N GLY A 204 15.57 15.48 30.08
CA GLY A 204 16.05 14.13 29.79
C GLY A 204 15.19 13.40 28.75
N LEU A 205 15.80 12.46 28.03
CA LEU A 205 15.19 11.73 26.90
C LEU A 205 13.80 11.15 27.23
N ASP A 206 13.60 10.62 28.43
CA ASP A 206 12.33 10.02 28.85
C ASP A 206 11.18 11.05 28.87
N ILE A 207 11.46 12.31 29.23
CA ILE A 207 10.48 13.40 29.20
C ILE A 207 10.22 13.85 27.77
N ALA A 208 11.29 14.00 26.97
CA ALA A 208 11.15 14.40 25.57
C ALA A 208 10.35 13.37 24.75
N VAL A 209 10.58 12.07 24.94
CA VAL A 209 9.83 10.99 24.30
C VAL A 209 8.37 10.97 24.75
N SER A 210 8.12 11.19 26.05
CA SER A 210 6.76 11.29 26.58
C SER A 210 6.00 12.48 25.99
N ASP A 211 6.62 13.66 25.92
CA ASP A 211 6.01 14.84 25.31
C ASP A 211 5.80 14.61 23.79
N ALA A 212 6.76 14.00 23.09
CA ALA A 212 6.64 13.65 21.66
C ALA A 212 5.47 12.70 21.38
N HIS A 213 5.33 11.63 22.17
CA HIS A 213 4.24 10.65 22.03
C HIS A 213 2.87 11.33 22.12
N LYS A 214 2.72 12.27 23.06
CA LYS A 214 1.49 13.05 23.23
C LYS A 214 1.24 14.00 22.08
N VAL A 215 2.24 14.81 21.70
CA VAL A 215 2.10 15.80 20.64
C VAL A 215 1.77 15.11 19.32
N ILE A 216 2.54 14.09 18.93
CA ILE A 216 2.29 13.32 17.71
C ILE A 216 0.93 12.60 17.77
N GLY A 217 0.60 12.00 18.92
CA GLY A 217 -0.64 11.26 19.10
C GLY A 217 -1.88 12.15 18.98
N ILE A 218 -1.85 13.35 19.56
CA ILE A 218 -3.00 14.27 19.52
C ILE A 218 -3.10 14.95 18.14
N TRP A 219 -2.01 15.51 17.60
CA TRP A 219 -2.02 16.13 16.26
C TRP A 219 -2.36 15.13 15.15
N GLY A 220 -1.85 13.90 15.25
CA GLY A 220 -2.12 12.83 14.29
C GLY A 220 -3.40 12.05 14.56
N SER A 221 -4.20 12.39 15.58
CA SER A 221 -5.31 11.56 16.03
C SER A 221 -6.39 11.32 14.96
N VAL A 222 -6.80 12.38 14.25
CA VAL A 222 -7.79 12.28 13.16
C VAL A 222 -7.27 11.34 12.07
N PHE A 223 -6.01 11.52 11.67
CA PHE A 223 -5.35 10.65 10.70
C PHE A 223 -5.29 9.19 11.20
N ASN A 224 -4.84 8.95 12.43
CA ASN A 224 -4.73 7.59 12.98
C ASN A 224 -6.07 6.88 13.10
N ILE A 225 -7.16 7.62 13.41
CA ILE A 225 -8.52 7.08 13.43
C ILE A 225 -8.96 6.71 12.02
N VAL A 226 -8.78 7.61 11.04
CA VAL A 226 -9.16 7.37 9.64
C VAL A 226 -8.36 6.19 9.06
N ILE A 227 -7.04 6.16 9.22
CA ILE A 227 -6.18 5.08 8.71
C ILE A 227 -6.44 3.76 9.45
N GLY A 228 -6.63 3.79 10.78
CA GLY A 228 -6.98 2.60 11.54
C GLY A 228 -8.33 2.02 11.11
N PHE A 229 -9.34 2.88 10.89
CA PHE A 229 -10.66 2.47 10.41
C PHE A 229 -10.62 1.94 8.98
N THR A 230 -10.04 2.69 8.04
CA THR A 230 -9.93 2.28 6.63
C THR A 230 -9.08 1.02 6.47
N GLY A 231 -7.97 0.88 7.20
CA GLY A 231 -7.15 -0.34 7.19
C GLY A 231 -7.89 -1.55 7.77
N ALA A 232 -8.65 -1.37 8.86
CA ALA A 232 -9.50 -2.43 9.39
C ALA A 232 -10.61 -2.82 8.40
N PHE A 233 -11.24 -1.83 7.76
CA PHE A 233 -12.25 -2.06 6.74
C PHE A 233 -11.67 -2.87 5.58
N LEU A 234 -10.56 -2.44 4.98
CA LEU A 234 -9.94 -3.11 3.83
C LEU A 234 -9.44 -4.52 4.19
N GLY A 235 -8.88 -4.70 5.40
CA GLY A 235 -8.36 -5.98 5.86
C GLY A 235 -9.43 -7.01 6.25
N LEU A 236 -10.60 -6.54 6.68
CA LEU A 236 -11.68 -7.40 7.21
C LEU A 236 -12.92 -7.43 6.30
N ALA A 237 -12.92 -6.68 5.20
CA ALA A 237 -14.05 -6.56 4.28
C ALA A 237 -14.58 -7.92 3.83
N THR A 238 -13.72 -8.79 3.31
CA THR A 238 -14.15 -10.04 2.69
C THR A 238 -14.59 -11.11 3.68
N VAL A 239 -14.02 -11.12 4.88
CA VAL A 239 -14.21 -12.22 5.85
C VAL A 239 -15.24 -11.87 6.93
N ILE A 240 -15.41 -10.58 7.22
CA ILE A 240 -16.33 -10.12 8.26
C ILE A 240 -17.42 -9.27 7.64
N LEU A 241 -17.06 -8.26 6.85
CA LEU A 241 -18.00 -7.24 6.41
C LEU A 241 -18.98 -7.78 5.35
N LEU A 242 -18.50 -8.48 4.32
CA LEU A 242 -19.33 -9.07 3.27
C LEU A 242 -20.27 -10.15 3.84
N PRO A 243 -19.81 -11.15 4.61
CA PRO A 243 -20.74 -12.12 5.22
C PRO A 243 -21.76 -11.47 6.16
N ALA A 244 -21.36 -10.45 6.94
CA ALA A 244 -22.29 -9.72 7.80
C ALA A 244 -23.32 -8.93 6.99
N ALA A 245 -22.90 -8.26 5.92
CA ALA A 245 -23.79 -7.53 5.02
C ALA A 245 -24.78 -8.46 4.30
N ALA A 246 -24.30 -9.63 3.84
CA ALA A 246 -25.13 -10.68 3.25
C ALA A 246 -26.17 -11.18 4.26
N PHE A 247 -25.76 -11.45 5.50
CA PHE A 247 -26.67 -11.92 6.55
C PHE A 247 -27.76 -10.89 6.86
N VAL A 248 -27.38 -9.61 7.02
CA VAL A 248 -28.30 -8.54 7.41
C VAL A 248 -29.22 -8.12 6.26
N SER A 249 -28.71 -8.08 5.02
CA SER A 249 -29.41 -7.45 3.89
C SER A 249 -30.01 -8.46 2.91
N PHE A 250 -29.48 -9.69 2.86
CA PHE A 250 -29.83 -10.72 1.88
C PHE A 250 -30.13 -12.08 2.51
N GLY A 251 -30.38 -12.14 3.82
CA GLY A 251 -30.71 -13.39 4.52
C GLY A 251 -29.59 -14.44 4.53
N GLY A 252 -28.35 -14.01 4.29
CA GLY A 252 -27.16 -14.87 4.23
C GLY A 252 -26.72 -15.24 2.81
N ASP A 253 -27.44 -14.81 1.78
CA ASP A 253 -27.08 -15.03 0.38
C ASP A 253 -25.91 -14.12 -0.03
N GLN A 254 -24.71 -14.72 -0.12
CA GLN A 254 -23.49 -14.01 -0.49
C GLN A 254 -23.40 -13.75 -1.99
N ASP A 255 -23.95 -14.64 -2.82
CA ASP A 255 -23.90 -14.49 -4.28
C ASP A 255 -24.76 -13.30 -4.69
N LYS A 256 -25.95 -13.17 -4.10
CA LYS A 256 -26.82 -12.00 -4.29
C LYS A 256 -26.21 -10.71 -3.76
N LEU A 257 -25.45 -10.75 -2.66
CA LEU A 257 -24.68 -9.60 -2.20
C LEU A 257 -23.60 -9.24 -3.22
N ILE A 258 -22.83 -10.21 -3.71
CA ILE A 258 -21.79 -9.98 -4.71
C ILE A 258 -22.42 -9.39 -5.96
N GLU A 259 -23.49 -9.98 -6.50
CA GLU A 259 -24.23 -9.48 -7.66
C GLU A 259 -24.69 -8.02 -7.46
N THR A 260 -25.19 -7.67 -6.27
CA THR A 260 -25.64 -6.31 -5.96
C THR A 260 -24.47 -5.30 -5.90
N PHE A 261 -23.28 -5.75 -5.49
CA PHE A 261 -22.09 -4.90 -5.33
C PHE A 261 -21.05 -5.08 -6.45
N THR A 262 -21.31 -5.94 -7.44
CA THR A 262 -20.58 -6.01 -8.71
C THR A 262 -21.13 -4.96 -9.66
N ALA A 263 -20.27 -4.01 -10.02
CA ALA A 263 -20.65 -2.91 -10.91
C ALA A 263 -20.88 -3.35 -12.38
N ILE A 264 -20.38 -4.53 -12.74
CA ILE A 264 -20.42 -5.06 -14.10
C ILE A 264 -21.20 -6.39 -14.05
N PRO A 265 -22.39 -6.48 -14.67
CA PRO A 265 -23.17 -7.71 -14.72
C PRO A 265 -22.58 -8.71 -15.73
N GLU A 266 -23.08 -9.94 -15.71
CA GLU A 266 -22.73 -10.93 -16.73
C GLU A 266 -23.15 -10.48 -18.15
N PRO A 267 -22.35 -10.79 -19.19
CA PRO A 267 -22.66 -10.42 -20.56
C PRO A 267 -23.92 -11.15 -21.07
N VAL A 268 -24.78 -10.44 -21.82
CA VAL A 268 -25.94 -11.02 -22.51
C VAL A 268 -25.77 -10.88 -24.00
N VAL A 269 -25.49 -11.96 -24.71
CA VAL A 269 -25.28 -11.98 -26.17
C VAL A 269 -26.62 -12.10 -26.91
N SER A 270 -26.96 -11.14 -27.78
CA SER A 270 -28.17 -11.20 -28.61
C SER A 270 -28.01 -11.99 -29.91
N HIS A 271 -26.77 -12.23 -30.32
CA HIS A 271 -26.35 -12.75 -31.62
C HIS A 271 -26.71 -11.83 -32.82
N ILE A 272 -27.07 -10.57 -32.55
CA ILE A 272 -27.29 -9.57 -33.58
C ILE A 272 -25.98 -8.80 -33.77
N LYS A 273 -25.36 -8.96 -34.93
CA LYS A 273 -24.06 -8.36 -35.21
C LYS A 273 -24.14 -6.84 -35.29
N GLN A 274 -23.41 -6.15 -34.43
CA GLN A 274 -23.29 -4.69 -34.41
C GLN A 274 -21.88 -4.29 -33.98
N PRO A 275 -21.13 -3.50 -34.76
CA PRO A 275 -19.77 -3.10 -34.38
C PRO A 275 -19.73 -2.29 -33.08
N THR A 276 -18.85 -2.66 -32.16
CA THR A 276 -18.56 -1.87 -30.95
C THR A 276 -17.71 -0.66 -31.31
N LYS A 277 -18.18 0.56 -31.04
CA LYS A 277 -17.49 1.82 -31.34
C LYS A 277 -16.47 2.21 -30.26
N ILE A 278 -15.44 1.38 -30.07
CA ILE A 278 -14.45 1.54 -28.98
C ILE A 278 -13.76 2.91 -29.02
N ASP A 279 -13.35 3.36 -30.22
CA ASP A 279 -12.68 4.63 -30.41
C ASP A 279 -13.56 5.83 -30.02
N THR A 280 -14.81 5.83 -30.48
CA THR A 280 -15.81 6.86 -30.14
C THR A 280 -16.04 6.94 -28.64
N ILE A 281 -16.11 5.79 -27.96
CA ILE A 281 -16.30 5.71 -26.51
C ILE A 281 -15.09 6.28 -25.77
N LEU A 282 -13.87 5.88 -26.16
CA LEU A 282 -12.63 6.38 -25.55
C LEU A 282 -12.47 7.89 -25.75
N GLU A 283 -12.75 8.40 -26.94
CA GLU A 283 -12.72 9.83 -27.25
C GLU A 283 -13.79 10.61 -26.48
N ASN A 284 -14.99 10.07 -26.34
CA ASN A 284 -16.05 10.67 -25.52
C ASN A 284 -15.65 10.75 -24.05
N ALA A 285 -15.10 9.67 -23.50
CA ALA A 285 -14.65 9.63 -22.12
C ALA A 285 -13.52 10.64 -21.85
N HIS A 286 -12.53 10.72 -22.75
CA HIS A 286 -11.45 11.70 -22.64
C HIS A 286 -11.97 13.15 -22.77
N SER A 287 -12.92 13.40 -23.67
CA SER A 287 -13.53 14.73 -23.83
C SER A 287 -14.36 15.14 -22.61
N ARG A 288 -15.04 14.18 -21.96
CA ARG A 288 -15.86 14.41 -20.77
C ARG A 288 -15.01 14.63 -19.52
N TYR A 289 -13.90 13.91 -19.41
CA TYR A 289 -12.97 14.02 -18.27
C TYR A 289 -11.51 14.18 -18.76
N PRO A 290 -11.12 15.37 -19.23
CA PRO A 290 -9.79 15.60 -19.81
C PRO A 290 -8.62 15.30 -18.87
N GLU A 291 -8.84 15.55 -17.58
CA GLU A 291 -7.84 15.38 -16.51
C GLU A 291 -7.87 13.97 -15.89
N ALA A 292 -8.76 13.09 -16.33
CA ALA A 292 -8.84 11.72 -15.84
C ALA A 292 -8.03 10.76 -16.72
N VAL A 293 -7.37 9.80 -16.08
CA VAL A 293 -6.65 8.72 -16.75
C VAL A 293 -7.58 7.53 -16.86
N ILE A 294 -7.80 7.06 -18.10
CA ILE A 294 -8.45 5.76 -18.34
C ILE A 294 -7.43 4.68 -17.92
N ARG A 295 -7.81 3.85 -16.94
CA ARG A 295 -6.94 2.80 -16.38
C ARG A 295 -7.11 1.48 -17.14
N ASP A 296 -8.36 1.08 -17.32
CA ASP A 296 -8.77 -0.14 -18.02
C ASP A 296 -10.13 0.04 -18.68
N VAL A 297 -10.37 -0.78 -19.70
CA VAL A 297 -11.64 -0.91 -20.40
C VAL A 297 -12.06 -2.37 -20.36
N THR A 298 -13.29 -2.65 -19.94
CA THR A 298 -13.93 -3.96 -20.09
C THR A 298 -14.98 -3.85 -21.18
N ILE A 299 -14.85 -4.66 -22.21
CA ILE A 299 -15.81 -4.75 -23.33
C ILE A 299 -16.51 -6.10 -23.20
N MET A 300 -17.82 -6.05 -23.07
CA MET A 300 -18.68 -7.22 -22.95
C MET A 300 -19.45 -7.45 -24.25
N ALA A 301 -19.61 -8.71 -24.64
CA ALA A 301 -20.31 -9.12 -25.87
C ALA A 301 -19.85 -8.33 -27.11
N HIS A 302 -18.54 -8.29 -27.37
CA HIS A 302 -17.97 -7.46 -28.43
C HIS A 302 -18.55 -7.80 -29.82
N ASN A 303 -18.87 -6.78 -30.61
CA ASN A 303 -19.53 -6.87 -31.91
C ASN A 303 -20.98 -7.40 -31.91
N ASP A 304 -21.66 -7.36 -30.77
CA ASP A 304 -23.07 -7.68 -30.60
C ASP A 304 -23.92 -6.42 -30.34
N ALA A 305 -25.22 -6.46 -30.66
CA ALA A 305 -26.15 -5.36 -30.40
C ALA A 305 -26.30 -5.05 -28.90
N ASN A 306 -26.08 -6.05 -28.03
CA ASN A 306 -26.10 -5.89 -26.58
C ASN A 306 -24.73 -5.53 -25.99
N ALA A 307 -23.71 -5.25 -26.81
CA ALA A 307 -22.38 -4.91 -26.34
C ALA A 307 -22.42 -3.79 -25.27
N GLN A 308 -21.66 -3.97 -24.19
CA GLN A 308 -21.50 -2.97 -23.14
C GLN A 308 -20.02 -2.69 -22.93
N VAL A 309 -19.67 -1.44 -22.65
CA VAL A 309 -18.29 -1.02 -22.43
C VAL A 309 -18.18 -0.25 -21.13
N TYR A 310 -17.32 -0.73 -20.24
CA TYR A 310 -17.04 -0.12 -18.95
C TYR A 310 -15.62 0.44 -18.94
N LEU A 311 -15.48 1.72 -18.60
CA LEU A 311 -14.18 2.38 -18.53
C LEU A 311 -13.93 2.78 -17.09
N ARG A 312 -12.78 2.37 -16.54
CA ARG A 312 -12.41 2.83 -15.21
C ARG A 312 -11.49 4.03 -15.27
N LEU A 313 -11.94 5.11 -14.66
CA LEU A 313 -11.22 6.37 -14.58
C LEU A 313 -10.53 6.53 -13.22
N LEU A 314 -9.34 7.12 -13.25
CA LEU A 314 -8.61 7.60 -12.08
C LEU A 314 -8.35 9.10 -12.24
N GLY A 315 -8.60 9.88 -11.18
CA GLY A 315 -8.39 11.32 -11.19
C GLY A 315 -9.55 12.11 -11.82
N GLY A 316 -9.25 13.30 -12.35
CA GLY A 316 -10.25 14.28 -12.73
C GLY A 316 -10.85 15.01 -11.52
N GLU A 317 -12.16 15.26 -11.54
CA GLU A 317 -12.89 15.89 -10.43
C GLU A 317 -13.20 14.91 -9.29
N ALA A 318 -12.96 13.62 -9.49
CA ALA A 318 -13.35 12.56 -8.58
C ALA A 318 -12.25 12.21 -7.57
N VAL A 319 -12.63 12.12 -6.29
CA VAL A 319 -11.77 11.65 -5.19
C VAL A 319 -11.53 10.14 -5.29
N ALA A 320 -12.55 9.38 -5.70
CA ALA A 320 -12.51 7.94 -5.88
C ALA A 320 -12.48 7.57 -7.37
N SER A 321 -12.05 6.34 -7.68
CA SER A 321 -12.17 5.81 -9.04
C SER A 321 -13.63 5.77 -9.49
N GLN A 322 -13.89 6.17 -10.73
CA GLN A 322 -15.22 6.13 -11.34
C GLN A 322 -15.28 5.08 -12.42
N LEU A 323 -16.47 4.49 -12.61
CA LEU A 323 -16.76 3.57 -13.70
C LEU A 323 -17.75 4.25 -14.65
N LEU A 324 -17.32 4.50 -15.88
CA LEU A 324 -18.22 4.95 -16.93
C LEU A 324 -18.79 3.75 -17.68
N HIS A 325 -20.07 3.81 -17.99
CA HIS A 325 -20.79 2.76 -18.70
C HIS A 325 -21.36 3.30 -20.01
N TYR A 326 -21.07 2.58 -21.08
CA TYR A 326 -21.51 2.86 -22.43
C TYR A 326 -22.15 1.62 -23.05
N GLN A 327 -23.10 1.84 -23.95
CA GLN A 327 -23.50 0.82 -24.91
C GLN A 327 -22.45 0.74 -26.03
N GLY A 328 -22.33 -0.42 -26.68
CA GLY A 328 -21.37 -0.64 -27.76
C GLY A 328 -21.60 0.24 -28.99
N ASN A 329 -22.79 0.83 -29.15
CA ASN A 329 -23.10 1.80 -30.19
C ASN A 329 -22.43 3.19 -29.98
N GLY A 330 -21.79 3.41 -28.84
CA GLY A 330 -21.15 4.68 -28.43
C GLY A 330 -21.99 5.57 -27.50
N GLU A 331 -23.21 5.18 -27.17
CA GLU A 331 -24.10 5.91 -26.28
C GLU A 331 -23.61 5.81 -24.83
N PHE A 332 -23.39 6.96 -24.19
CA PHE A 332 -23.11 7.04 -22.76
C PHE A 332 -24.36 6.74 -21.97
N VAL A 333 -24.30 5.75 -21.09
CA VAL A 333 -25.41 5.38 -20.21
C VAL A 333 -25.31 6.17 -18.91
N GLN A 334 -24.24 5.94 -18.15
CA GLN A 334 -24.06 6.57 -16.84
C GLN A 334 -22.63 6.53 -16.31
N SER A 335 -22.38 7.31 -15.27
CA SER A 335 -21.17 7.26 -14.44
C SER A 335 -21.55 6.74 -13.07
N MET A 336 -20.89 5.71 -12.60
CA MET A 336 -21.20 5.04 -11.34
C MET A 336 -19.95 4.76 -10.49
N SER A 337 -20.17 4.26 -9.27
CA SER A 337 -19.10 3.78 -8.40
C SER A 337 -18.39 2.58 -9.00
N SER A 338 -17.11 2.43 -8.68
CA SER A 338 -16.40 1.15 -8.87
C SER A 338 -17.02 -0.02 -8.09
N PHE A 339 -17.86 0.26 -7.08
CA PHE A 339 -18.57 -0.72 -6.25
C PHE A 339 -20.05 -0.91 -6.63
N GLY A 340 -20.46 -0.42 -7.81
CA GLY A 340 -21.81 -0.57 -8.34
C GLY A 340 -22.68 0.68 -8.25
N ASP A 341 -23.83 0.63 -8.89
CA ASP A 341 -24.82 1.71 -8.93
C ASP A 341 -25.75 1.65 -7.71
N ILE A 342 -25.17 1.90 -6.53
CA ILE A 342 -25.87 1.80 -5.24
C ILE A 342 -26.15 3.21 -4.72
N SER A 343 -27.41 3.54 -4.47
CA SER A 343 -27.78 4.83 -3.88
C SER A 343 -27.56 4.87 -2.36
N GLY A 344 -27.14 6.02 -1.82
CA GLY A 344 -27.18 6.29 -0.38
C GLY A 344 -25.85 6.79 0.22
N VAL A 345 -25.87 7.09 1.52
CA VAL A 345 -24.67 7.60 2.23
C VAL A 345 -23.62 6.50 2.44
N SER A 346 -24.04 5.23 2.50
CA SER A 346 -23.13 4.09 2.68
C SER A 346 -22.13 3.94 1.54
N ILE A 347 -22.57 4.09 0.27
CA ILE A 347 -21.68 3.97 -0.88
C ILE A 347 -20.62 5.08 -0.87
N GLN A 348 -21.00 6.31 -0.49
CA GLN A 348 -20.08 7.45 -0.41
C GLN A 348 -18.98 7.19 0.62
N VAL A 349 -19.33 6.57 1.76
CA VAL A 349 -18.33 6.18 2.76
C VAL A 349 -17.39 5.11 2.21
N ILE A 350 -17.93 4.09 1.52
CA ILE A 350 -17.13 3.00 0.92
C ILE A 350 -16.17 3.53 -0.14
N GLU A 351 -16.63 4.43 -1.00
CA GLU A 351 -15.82 5.07 -2.04
C GLU A 351 -14.66 5.85 -1.47
N LEU A 352 -14.83 6.49 -0.31
CA LEU A 352 -13.78 7.23 0.37
C LEU A 352 -12.75 6.34 1.06
N MET A 353 -13.03 5.04 1.27
CA MET A 353 -12.10 4.16 1.99
C MET A 353 -10.76 4.04 1.28
N PHE A 354 -10.75 3.81 -0.04
CA PHE A 354 -9.53 3.71 -0.81
C PHE A 354 -8.78 5.06 -0.84
N PRO A 355 -9.38 6.16 -1.31
CA PRO A 355 -8.69 7.45 -1.38
C PRO A 355 -8.12 7.94 -0.06
N LEU A 356 -8.87 7.79 1.04
CA LEU A 356 -8.41 8.21 2.37
C LEU A 356 -7.29 7.31 2.90
N HIS A 357 -7.31 6.01 2.62
CA HIS A 357 -6.25 5.11 3.05
C HIS A 357 -4.94 5.35 2.29
N PHE A 358 -5.02 5.44 0.96
CA PHE A 358 -3.87 5.61 0.09
C PHE A 358 -3.38 7.06 -0.02
N GLY A 359 -4.19 8.05 0.36
CA GLY A 359 -3.85 9.47 0.25
C GLY A 359 -3.77 9.97 -1.20
N ASN A 360 -4.45 9.30 -2.14
CA ASN A 360 -4.32 9.53 -3.58
C ASN A 360 -5.48 10.38 -4.18
N PHE A 361 -5.91 11.43 -3.48
CA PHE A 361 -7.05 12.26 -3.88
C PHE A 361 -6.74 13.72 -4.23
N ALA A 362 -5.51 14.19 -4.00
CA ALA A 362 -5.13 15.58 -4.28
C ALA A 362 -3.63 15.69 -4.65
N GLY A 363 -3.19 14.74 -5.48
CA GLY A 363 -1.85 14.72 -6.06
C GLY A 363 -0.72 14.44 -5.06
N VAL A 364 0.51 14.74 -5.50
CA VAL A 364 1.74 14.39 -4.76
C VAL A 364 1.87 15.12 -3.42
N PHE A 365 1.35 16.35 -3.31
CA PHE A 365 1.43 17.11 -2.06
C PHE A 365 0.71 16.38 -0.91
N VAL A 366 -0.50 15.90 -1.15
CA VAL A 366 -1.26 15.13 -0.15
C VAL A 366 -0.61 13.79 0.14
N LYS A 367 -0.05 13.12 -0.87
CA LYS A 367 0.74 11.89 -0.64
C LYS A 367 1.93 12.14 0.29
N LEU A 368 2.69 13.21 0.07
CA LEU A 368 3.82 13.55 0.95
C LEU A 368 3.35 13.84 2.38
N LEU A 369 2.22 14.52 2.56
CA LEU A 369 1.62 14.71 3.87
C LEU A 369 1.20 13.36 4.50
N TRP A 370 0.61 12.45 3.73
CA TRP A 370 0.24 11.10 4.17
C TRP A 370 1.45 10.27 4.58
N VAL A 371 2.57 10.36 3.84
CA VAL A 371 3.85 9.73 4.21
C VAL A 371 4.33 10.27 5.55
N LEU A 372 4.34 11.59 5.74
CA LEU A 372 4.79 12.23 6.99
C LEU A 372 3.90 11.82 8.18
N LEU A 373 2.58 11.81 7.99
CA LEU A 373 1.63 11.37 9.01
C LEU A 373 1.78 9.88 9.31
N GLY A 374 1.92 9.02 8.30
CA GLY A 374 2.15 7.58 8.45
C GLY A 374 3.47 7.25 9.17
N LEU A 375 4.56 7.96 8.83
CA LEU A 375 5.82 7.84 9.56
C LEU A 375 5.66 8.29 11.02
N SER A 376 4.87 9.35 11.27
CA SER A 376 4.55 9.80 12.63
C SER A 376 3.75 8.75 13.40
N THR A 377 2.79 8.07 12.74
CA THR A 377 2.07 6.93 13.31
C THR A 377 3.02 5.79 13.69
N ALA A 378 4.00 5.47 12.84
CA ALA A 378 5.01 4.45 13.15
C ALA A 378 5.85 4.80 14.39
N LEU A 379 6.10 6.10 14.66
CA LEU A 379 6.83 6.52 15.87
C LEU A 379 6.04 6.32 17.17
N LEU A 380 4.71 6.22 17.14
CA LEU A 380 3.88 6.07 18.34
C LEU A 380 4.10 4.72 19.06
N PRO A 381 4.06 3.55 18.38
CA PRO A 381 4.45 2.28 19.00
C PRO A 381 5.86 2.27 19.58
N ILE A 382 6.83 2.86 18.87
CA ILE A 382 8.23 2.92 19.32
C ILE A 382 8.35 3.76 20.60
N SER A 383 7.82 4.97 20.58
CA SER A 383 7.82 5.86 21.76
C SER A 383 7.06 5.25 22.95
N GLY A 384 5.94 4.55 22.69
CA GLY A 384 5.21 3.79 23.71
C GLY A 384 6.05 2.69 24.36
N MET A 385 6.76 1.88 23.56
CA MET A 385 7.70 0.88 24.08
C MET A 385 8.85 1.50 24.87
N MET A 386 9.43 2.60 24.37
CA MET A 386 10.49 3.33 25.06
C MET A 386 10.04 3.83 26.44
N MET A 387 8.85 4.42 26.53
CA MET A 387 8.26 4.87 27.80
C MET A 387 7.98 3.70 28.74
N TRP A 388 7.44 2.60 28.22
CA TRP A 388 7.12 1.40 29.00
C TRP A 388 8.38 0.75 29.61
N LEU A 389 9.46 0.69 28.83
CA LEU A 389 10.77 0.20 29.27
C LEU A 389 11.39 1.16 30.29
N ALA A 390 11.46 2.46 29.99
CA ALA A 390 12.04 3.47 30.87
C ALA A 390 11.38 3.48 32.25
N LYS A 391 10.05 3.40 32.30
CA LYS A 391 9.28 3.34 33.56
C LYS A 391 9.62 2.10 34.38
N ARG A 392 9.85 0.95 33.75
CA ARG A 392 10.17 -0.31 34.45
C ARG A 392 11.63 -0.43 34.84
N THR A 393 12.51 0.42 34.32
CA THR A 393 13.95 0.37 34.62
C THR A 393 14.40 1.52 35.52
N ARG A 394 13.81 2.71 35.36
CA ARG A 394 14.20 3.96 36.02
C ARG A 394 13.05 4.63 36.80
N GLY A 395 11.88 3.99 36.88
CA GLY A 395 10.75 4.50 37.66
C GLY A 395 10.95 4.31 39.16
N SER A 396 9.99 4.80 39.96
CA SER A 396 10.02 4.73 41.43
C SER A 396 10.03 3.31 42.00
N SER A 397 9.62 2.31 41.20
CA SER A 397 9.68 0.89 41.57
C SER A 397 10.13 0.08 40.34
N PRO A 398 11.45 0.00 40.07
CA PRO A 398 11.97 -0.72 38.91
C PRO A 398 11.65 -2.21 38.99
N SER A 399 11.20 -2.77 37.87
CA SER A 399 10.91 -4.21 37.71
C SER A 399 11.83 -4.89 36.68
N LEU A 400 12.67 -4.12 35.98
CA LEU A 400 13.59 -4.60 34.94
C LEU A 400 15.01 -4.10 35.21
N SER A 401 16.00 -4.97 35.00
CA SER A 401 17.42 -4.61 35.09
C SER A 401 17.89 -3.77 33.88
N MET A 402 19.00 -3.06 34.03
CA MET A 402 19.64 -2.34 32.90
C MET A 402 20.11 -3.28 31.78
N GLN A 403 20.45 -4.52 32.10
CA GLN A 403 20.78 -5.54 31.10
C GLN A 403 19.53 -5.95 30.30
N ALA A 404 18.39 -6.15 30.98
CA ALA A 404 17.12 -6.41 30.32
C ALA A 404 16.69 -5.23 29.44
N TYR A 405 16.89 -3.99 29.91
CA TYR A 405 16.67 -2.78 29.11
C TYR A 405 17.49 -2.80 27.81
N ALA A 406 18.80 -3.10 27.89
CA ALA A 406 19.66 -3.17 26.72
C ALA A 406 19.26 -4.29 25.75
N ARG A 407 18.81 -5.45 26.26
CA ARG A 407 18.29 -6.56 25.44
C ARG A 407 17.02 -6.16 24.68
N TRP A 408 16.06 -5.52 25.37
CA TRP A 408 14.84 -5.05 24.73
C TRP A 408 15.10 -3.97 23.67
N ASN A 409 16.01 -3.03 23.93
CA ASN A 409 16.39 -2.04 22.92
C ASN A 409 17.03 -2.71 21.70
N ARG A 410 17.93 -3.69 21.89
CA ARG A 410 18.47 -4.49 20.78
C ARG A 410 17.36 -5.18 20.00
N PHE A 411 16.42 -5.85 20.67
CA PHE A 411 15.30 -6.51 20.00
C PHE A 411 14.44 -5.53 19.19
N ILE A 412 14.13 -4.35 19.73
CA ILE A 412 13.37 -3.31 19.02
C ILE A 412 14.15 -2.80 17.80
N ILE A 413 15.47 -2.57 17.92
CA ILE A 413 16.31 -2.17 16.79
C ILE A 413 16.39 -3.28 15.73
N GLY A 414 16.49 -4.55 16.15
CA GLY A 414 16.58 -5.69 15.23
C GLY A 414 15.27 -5.99 14.51
N SER A 415 14.15 -5.89 15.21
CA SER A 415 12.82 -6.05 14.62
C SER A 415 12.43 -4.82 13.79
N CYS A 416 12.23 -3.67 14.42
CA CYS A 416 11.72 -2.46 13.78
C CYS A 416 12.79 -1.80 12.89
N GLY A 417 14.01 -1.60 13.41
CA GLY A 417 15.10 -1.04 12.61
C GLY A 417 15.57 -1.98 11.49
N GLY A 418 15.52 -3.30 11.72
CA GLY A 418 15.82 -4.30 10.69
C GLY A 418 14.81 -4.30 9.55
N LEU A 419 13.54 -4.06 9.82
CA LEU A 419 12.52 -3.88 8.78
C LEU A 419 12.82 -2.65 7.91
N VAL A 420 13.18 -1.52 8.53
CA VAL A 420 13.55 -0.29 7.80
C VAL A 420 14.74 -0.57 6.89
N LEU A 421 15.77 -1.24 7.42
CA LEU A 421 16.95 -1.64 6.64
C LEU A 421 16.57 -2.56 5.48
N ALA A 422 15.81 -3.62 5.75
CA ALA A 422 15.36 -4.57 4.74
C ALA A 422 14.57 -3.89 3.61
N SER A 423 13.70 -2.94 3.96
CA SER A 423 12.94 -2.15 2.98
C SER A 423 13.86 -1.28 2.13
N PHE A 424 14.84 -0.61 2.75
CA PHE A 424 15.75 0.30 2.04
C PHE A 424 16.77 -0.41 1.15
N VAL A 425 17.19 -1.63 1.51
CA VAL A 425 18.08 -2.47 0.68
C VAL A 425 17.41 -2.87 -0.64
N LEU A 426 16.08 -2.95 -0.71
CA LEU A 426 15.39 -3.29 -1.95
C LEU A 426 15.57 -2.25 -3.06
N PHE A 427 15.79 -0.98 -2.73
CA PHE A 427 15.95 0.08 -3.72
C PHE A 427 17.24 -0.03 -4.56
N PRO A 428 18.45 -0.12 -3.99
CA PRO A 428 19.65 -0.37 -4.78
C PRO A 428 19.60 -1.75 -5.48
N VAL A 429 18.94 -2.74 -4.88
CA VAL A 429 18.73 -4.06 -5.52
C VAL A 429 17.84 -3.94 -6.77
N GLN A 430 16.76 -3.16 -6.73
CA GLN A 430 15.93 -2.87 -7.91
C GLN A 430 16.77 -2.30 -9.06
N VAL A 431 17.65 -1.34 -8.77
CA VAL A 431 18.53 -0.73 -9.78
C VAL A 431 19.43 -1.80 -10.43
N VAL A 432 20.04 -2.68 -9.64
CA VAL A 432 20.88 -3.77 -10.15
C VAL A 432 20.08 -4.79 -10.95
N LEU A 433 18.86 -5.13 -10.50
CA LEU A 433 17.98 -6.08 -11.17
C LEU A 433 17.51 -5.56 -12.52
N ASN A 434 17.22 -4.26 -12.65
CA ASN A 434 16.84 -3.64 -13.93
C ASN A 434 17.88 -3.87 -15.03
N TYR A 435 19.15 -4.04 -14.68
CA TYR A 435 20.23 -4.30 -15.63
C TYR A 435 20.56 -5.80 -15.77
N SER A 436 20.50 -6.55 -14.67
CA SER A 436 21.02 -7.93 -14.64
C SER A 436 19.97 -9.02 -14.86
N VAL A 437 18.68 -8.72 -14.67
CA VAL A 437 17.59 -9.72 -14.72
C VAL A 437 16.40 -9.18 -15.50
N VAL A 438 15.99 -9.88 -16.55
CA VAL A 438 14.92 -9.45 -17.45
C VAL A 438 13.56 -9.97 -16.98
N GLY A 439 12.54 -9.11 -17.03
CA GLY A 439 11.14 -9.49 -16.87
C GLY A 439 10.79 -10.07 -15.49
N VAL A 440 9.92 -11.08 -15.49
CA VAL A 440 9.31 -11.69 -14.30
C VAL A 440 10.32 -12.41 -13.39
N ALA A 441 11.50 -12.76 -13.90
CA ALA A 441 12.55 -13.40 -13.12
C ALA A 441 13.07 -12.51 -11.97
N GLN A 442 12.84 -11.19 -12.02
CA GLN A 442 13.18 -10.30 -10.90
C GLN A 442 12.40 -10.64 -9.62
N ASN A 443 11.18 -11.18 -9.75
CA ASN A 443 10.28 -11.44 -8.64
C ASN A 443 10.91 -12.37 -7.58
N SER A 444 11.77 -13.31 -8.00
CA SER A 444 12.40 -14.27 -7.09
C SER A 444 13.45 -13.66 -6.16
N PHE A 445 13.85 -12.39 -6.36
CA PHE A 445 14.91 -11.75 -5.59
C PHE A 445 14.40 -10.91 -4.42
N PHE A 446 13.26 -10.20 -4.57
CA PHE A 446 12.77 -9.27 -3.55
C PHE A 446 12.48 -9.97 -2.21
N GLY A 447 11.80 -11.12 -2.26
CA GLY A 447 11.48 -11.92 -1.08
C GLY A 447 12.69 -12.33 -0.26
N PRO A 448 13.61 -13.13 -0.84
CA PRO A 448 14.84 -13.53 -0.17
C PRO A 448 15.68 -12.36 0.35
N VAL A 449 15.90 -11.32 -0.47
CA VAL A 449 16.69 -10.15 -0.05
C VAL A 449 16.05 -9.47 1.16
N PHE A 450 14.74 -9.22 1.12
CA PHE A 450 14.02 -8.56 2.20
C PHE A 450 14.09 -9.40 3.49
N PHE A 451 13.64 -10.66 3.43
CA PHE A 451 13.52 -11.49 4.64
C PHE A 451 14.86 -11.93 5.20
N TYR A 452 15.88 -12.22 4.37
CA TYR A 452 17.20 -12.57 4.88
C TYR A 452 17.92 -11.37 5.47
N THR A 453 17.79 -10.17 4.89
CA THR A 453 18.31 -8.94 5.49
C THR A 453 17.66 -8.70 6.85
N TRP A 454 16.32 -8.82 6.91
CA TRP A 454 15.59 -8.62 8.15
C TRP A 454 15.94 -9.66 9.22
N LEU A 455 15.98 -10.95 8.86
CA LEU A 455 16.33 -12.04 9.75
C LEU A 455 17.77 -11.91 10.26
N ALA A 456 18.73 -11.62 9.38
CA ALA A 456 20.13 -11.41 9.76
C ALA A 456 20.24 -10.25 10.76
N TRP A 457 19.51 -9.15 10.53
CA TRP A 457 19.48 -8.03 11.46
C TRP A 457 18.85 -8.44 12.79
N LEU A 458 17.72 -9.14 12.79
CA LEU A 458 17.07 -9.61 14.01
C LEU A 458 17.94 -10.56 14.82
N LEU A 459 18.66 -11.49 14.18
CA LEU A 459 19.59 -12.40 14.85
C LEU A 459 20.79 -11.65 15.47
N LEU A 460 21.26 -10.59 14.81
CA LEU A 460 22.33 -9.73 15.35
C LEU A 460 21.93 -9.07 16.69
N SER A 461 20.63 -8.88 16.94
CA SER A 461 20.12 -8.34 18.21
C SER A 461 20.37 -9.26 19.42
N VAL A 462 20.59 -10.56 19.20
CA VAL A 462 20.89 -11.53 20.27
C VAL A 462 22.32 -11.35 20.78
N LEU A 463 23.25 -10.96 19.91
CA LEU A 463 24.65 -10.75 20.26
C LEU A 463 24.81 -9.61 21.27
N PRO A 464 25.75 -9.71 22.23
CA PRO A 464 25.93 -8.76 23.33
C PRO A 464 26.59 -7.43 22.88
N ILE A 465 26.04 -6.82 21.84
CA ILE A 465 26.46 -5.54 21.28
C ILE A 465 25.79 -4.41 22.07
N ASP A 466 26.49 -3.28 22.24
CA ASP A 466 25.86 -2.07 22.77
C ASP A 466 24.73 -1.61 21.84
N TYR A 467 23.54 -1.39 22.40
CA TYR A 467 22.35 -1.08 21.60
C TYR A 467 22.45 0.27 20.87
N LYS A 468 23.25 1.23 21.35
CA LYS A 468 23.47 2.51 20.64
C LYS A 468 24.38 2.30 19.43
N ASN A 469 25.44 1.49 19.58
CA ASN A 469 26.29 1.11 18.47
C ASN A 469 25.51 0.32 17.42
N TYR A 470 24.64 -0.58 17.87
CA TYR A 470 23.76 -1.33 16.99
C TYR A 470 22.78 -0.42 16.24
N PHE A 471 22.12 0.52 16.93
CA PHE A 471 21.27 1.52 16.28
C PHE A 471 22.03 2.43 15.30
N LYS A 472 23.23 2.87 15.68
CA LYS A 472 24.12 3.65 14.82
C LYS A 472 24.48 2.89 13.54
N LEU A 473 24.81 1.61 13.65
CA LEU A 473 25.10 0.76 12.50
C LEU A 473 23.86 0.60 11.61
N THR A 474 22.67 0.39 12.19
CA THR A 474 21.41 0.34 11.44
C THR A 474 21.21 1.61 10.62
N LEU A 475 21.38 2.79 11.23
CA LEU A 475 21.23 4.07 10.53
C LEU A 475 22.27 4.28 9.43
N LEU A 476 23.52 3.86 9.65
CA LEU A 476 24.57 3.93 8.64
C LEU A 476 24.25 3.04 7.44
N LEU A 477 23.79 1.81 7.66
CA LEU A 477 23.44 0.88 6.58
C LEU A 477 22.18 1.32 5.84
N CYS A 478 21.16 1.80 6.55
CA CYS A 478 20.00 2.44 5.92
C CYS A 478 20.43 3.63 5.05
N GLY A 479 21.29 4.50 5.61
CA GLY A 479 21.78 5.68 4.92
C GLY A 479 22.62 5.34 3.68
N ALA A 480 23.51 4.37 3.80
CA ALA A 480 24.31 3.87 2.69
C ALA A 480 23.45 3.22 1.61
N SER A 481 22.44 2.42 1.97
CA SER A 481 21.55 1.75 1.01
C SER A 481 20.80 2.76 0.13
N LEU A 482 20.27 3.83 0.74
CA LEU A 482 19.58 4.89 0.00
C LEU A 482 20.56 5.77 -0.80
N ALA A 483 21.69 6.16 -0.21
CA ALA A 483 22.69 6.98 -0.90
C ALA A 483 23.34 6.25 -2.09
N LEU A 484 23.34 4.91 -2.10
CA LEU A 484 23.90 4.10 -3.17
C LEU A 484 23.02 4.07 -4.44
N VAL A 485 21.72 4.39 -4.34
CA VAL A 485 20.79 4.36 -5.47
C VAL A 485 21.27 5.22 -6.64
N LEU A 486 21.59 6.50 -6.40
CA LEU A 486 22.00 7.42 -7.45
C LEU A 486 23.34 7.02 -8.11
N PRO A 487 24.41 6.68 -7.37
CA PRO A 487 25.64 6.12 -7.96
C PRO A 487 25.38 4.87 -8.81
N LEU A 488 24.52 3.95 -8.37
CA LEU A 488 24.18 2.76 -9.16
C LEU A 488 23.46 3.13 -10.46
N ASN A 489 22.51 4.08 -10.42
CA ASN A 489 21.83 4.57 -11.62
C ASN A 489 22.80 5.24 -12.61
N ILE A 490 23.84 5.92 -12.13
CA ILE A 490 24.89 6.51 -12.97
C ILE A 490 25.78 5.43 -13.61
N ILE A 491 26.10 4.36 -12.87
CA ILE A 491 26.99 3.30 -13.34
C ILE A 491 26.30 2.35 -14.32
N PHE A 492 25.08 1.90 -14.00
CA PHE A 492 24.40 0.80 -14.71
C PHE A 492 23.32 1.27 -15.69
N GLY A 493 22.90 2.53 -15.64
CA GLY A 493 21.71 2.99 -16.36
C GLY A 493 21.81 4.41 -16.93
N VAL A 494 20.65 5.01 -17.13
CA VAL A 494 20.48 6.38 -17.60
C VAL A 494 20.18 7.25 -16.39
N SER A 495 21.14 8.07 -15.95
CA SER A 495 20.91 8.99 -14.84
C SER A 495 19.93 10.08 -15.22
N ASN A 496 18.72 10.04 -14.65
CA ASN A 496 17.70 11.07 -14.89
C ASN A 496 18.06 12.42 -14.27
N VAL A 497 18.95 12.45 -13.27
CA VAL A 497 19.50 13.69 -12.69
C VAL A 497 20.39 14.43 -13.68
N ILE A 498 21.06 13.69 -14.57
CA ILE A 498 21.99 14.25 -15.56
C ILE A 498 21.28 14.46 -16.91
N ASN A 499 20.44 13.51 -17.32
CA ASN A 499 19.83 13.49 -18.64
C ASN A 499 18.45 14.16 -18.70
N PHE A 500 17.82 14.44 -17.55
CA PHE A 500 16.51 15.11 -17.44
C PHE A 500 15.35 14.43 -18.21
N ASN A 501 15.43 13.12 -18.48
CA ASN A 501 14.36 12.40 -19.20
C ASN A 501 13.06 12.33 -18.39
N SER A 502 13.14 12.24 -17.06
CA SER A 502 12.00 12.29 -16.16
C SER A 502 12.30 13.10 -14.90
N SER A 503 11.57 14.21 -14.72
CA SER A 503 11.68 15.07 -13.53
C SER A 503 11.30 14.32 -12.26
N LEU A 504 10.28 13.46 -12.32
CA LEU A 504 9.86 12.61 -11.22
C LEU A 504 10.99 11.70 -10.73
N VAL A 505 11.63 10.99 -11.65
CA VAL A 505 12.70 10.03 -11.33
C VAL A 505 13.91 10.76 -10.74
N ALA A 506 14.27 11.92 -11.29
CA ALA A 506 15.35 12.76 -10.76
C ALA A 506 15.06 13.24 -9.32
N VAL A 507 13.82 13.62 -9.01
CA VAL A 507 13.40 14.01 -7.65
C VAL A 507 13.48 12.82 -6.70
N VAL A 508 13.05 11.63 -7.12
CA VAL A 508 13.13 10.41 -6.30
C VAL A 508 14.59 10.04 -5.99
N ASP A 509 15.46 10.01 -7.00
CA ASP A 509 16.89 9.72 -6.82
C ASP A 509 17.56 10.72 -5.87
N THR A 510 17.26 12.01 -6.03
CA THR A 510 17.76 13.06 -5.14
C THR A 510 17.24 12.88 -3.72
N SER A 511 15.97 12.50 -3.56
CA SER A 511 15.35 12.26 -2.26
C SER A 511 16.01 11.09 -1.53
N PHE A 512 16.32 9.98 -2.22
CA PHE A 512 17.06 8.87 -1.64
C PHE A 512 18.46 9.30 -1.18
N MET A 513 19.18 10.07 -1.99
CA MET A 513 20.48 10.61 -1.61
C MET A 513 20.40 11.50 -0.36
N VAL A 514 19.45 12.45 -0.33
CA VAL A 514 19.28 13.38 0.80
C VAL A 514 18.91 12.63 2.08
N VAL A 515 17.92 11.73 2.04
CA VAL A 515 17.52 10.92 3.20
C VAL A 515 18.69 10.04 3.65
N GLY A 516 19.44 9.46 2.71
CA GLY A 516 20.62 8.66 2.98
C GLY A 516 21.71 9.44 3.75
N ILE A 517 22.03 10.64 3.28
CA ILE A 517 22.98 11.56 3.93
C ILE A 517 22.50 11.96 5.33
N VAL A 518 21.20 12.28 5.49
CA VAL A 518 20.62 12.63 6.80
C VAL A 518 20.74 11.46 7.78
N CYS A 519 20.43 10.23 7.36
CA CYS A 519 20.58 9.03 8.19
C CYS A 519 22.04 8.86 8.65
N MET A 520 23.01 9.00 7.75
CA MET A 520 24.43 8.91 8.09
C MET A 520 24.87 10.05 9.03
N PHE A 521 24.44 11.29 8.77
CA PHE A 521 24.73 12.44 9.62
C PHE A 521 24.20 12.25 11.05
N VAL A 522 22.95 11.80 11.19
CA VAL A 522 22.36 11.50 12.51
C VAL A 522 23.13 10.38 13.21
N ALA A 523 23.53 9.33 12.48
CA ALA A 523 24.33 8.24 13.04
C ALA A 523 25.68 8.72 13.60
N LEU A 524 26.34 9.67 12.93
CA LEU A 524 27.60 10.26 13.39
C LEU A 524 27.44 11.10 14.67
N LYS A 525 26.26 11.65 14.94
CA LYS A 525 25.96 12.40 16.17
C LYS A 525 25.68 11.50 17.38
N ILE A 526 25.44 10.20 17.18
CA ILE A 526 25.27 9.24 18.27
C ILE A 526 26.64 9.01 18.94
N LYS A 527 26.76 9.48 20.18
CA LYS A 527 27.96 9.28 21.01
C LYS A 527 28.11 7.78 21.34
N ASN A 528 29.26 7.22 21.01
CA ASN A 528 29.63 5.86 21.42
C ASN A 528 29.70 5.80 22.95
N THR A 529 29.22 4.72 23.56
CA THR A 529 29.44 4.47 24.98
C THR A 529 30.94 4.21 25.17
N GLN A 530 31.70 5.19 25.69
CA GLN A 530 33.06 4.93 26.18
C GLN A 530 32.96 3.84 27.25
N LYS A 531 33.75 2.76 27.12
CA LYS A 531 33.95 1.81 28.21
C LYS A 531 34.35 2.64 29.43
N LEU A 532 33.54 2.60 30.50
CA LEU A 532 34.00 3.02 31.82
C LEU A 532 35.28 2.24 32.10
N GLN A 533 36.43 2.91 31.98
CA GLN A 533 37.66 2.42 32.57
C GLN A 533 37.37 2.39 34.07
N ILE A 534 37.25 1.19 34.61
CA ILE A 534 37.28 0.97 36.05
C ILE A 534 38.71 1.36 36.44
N GLU A 535 38.91 2.62 36.85
CA GLU A 535 40.06 2.99 37.65
C GLU A 535 39.93 2.22 38.96
N VAL A 536 40.63 1.08 39.02
CA VAL A 536 40.98 0.45 40.29
C VAL A 536 41.94 1.43 40.95
N GLN A 537 41.45 2.23 41.90
CA GLN A 537 42.33 2.90 42.84
C GLN A 537 43.08 1.83 43.64
N PRO A 538 44.43 1.83 43.63
CA PRO A 538 45.19 0.98 44.52
C PRO A 538 45.04 1.50 45.96
N ALA A 539 44.65 0.62 46.87
CA ALA A 539 44.88 0.76 48.29
C ALA A 539 45.98 -0.22 48.70
#